data_AF-A0A0F9K1E0-F1
#
_entry.id   AF-A0A0F9K1E0-F1
#
_cell.length_a   1.000
_cell.length_b   1.000
_cell.length_c   1.000
_cell.angle_alpha   90.00
_cell.angle_beta   90.00
_cell.angle_gamma   90.00
#
_symmetry.space_group_name_H-M   'P 1'
#
loop_
_entity.id
_entity.type
_entity.pdbx_description
1 polymer ?
#
loop_
_entity_poly.entity_id
_entity_poly.type
_entity_poly.pdbx_seq_one_letter_code
_entity_poly.pdbx_strand_id
1 'polypeptide(L)'
;MGGIQFKERVRRKILKDRGLVRAGKGHLEPAPDEPGDPNKTLAMRLIEARLGVMIEELLSEGSLKEVAVLLGIKESTVSKWRLRLGLRL
;
A
#
# COMPACT_ATOMS: atom_id res chain seq x y z
N MET A 1 39.55 -0.42 5.24
CA MET A 1 38.16 -0.31 5.76
C MET A 1 37.07 -0.53 4.70
N GLY A 2 37.18 -1.50 3.78
CA GLY A 2 36.15 -1.76 2.74
C GLY A 2 35.28 -3.00 2.96
N GLY A 3 35.79 -4.02 3.67
CA GLY A 3 35.12 -5.32 3.82
C GLY A 3 33.88 -5.33 4.71
N ILE A 4 33.78 -4.40 5.67
CA ILE A 4 32.64 -4.29 6.60
C ILE A 4 31.39 -3.81 5.85
N GLN A 5 31.55 -2.85 4.94
CA GLN A 5 30.46 -2.32 4.11
C GLN A 5 29.96 -3.35 3.10
N PHE A 6 30.86 -4.16 2.52
CA PHE A 6 30.47 -5.22 1.60
C PHE A 6 29.59 -6.29 2.26
N LYS A 7 30.02 -6.80 3.43
CA LYS A 7 29.26 -7.82 4.19
C LYS A 7 27.87 -7.30 4.60
N GLU A 8 27.79 -6.04 5.02
CA GLU A 8 26.51 -5.43 5.40
C GLU A 8 25.58 -5.24 4.20
N ARG A 9 26.12 -4.85 3.04
CA ARG A 9 25.36 -4.70 1.80
C ARG A 9 24.78 -6.04 1.31
N VAL A 10 25.60 -7.10 1.33
CA VAL A 10 25.14 -8.46 0.98
C VAL A 10 24.07 -8.94 1.95
N ARG A 11 24.26 -8.71 3.26
CA ARG A 11 23.28 -9.07 4.29
C ARG A 11 21.94 -8.37 4.07
N ARG A 12 21.92 -7.05 3.86
CA ARG A 12 20.69 -6.29 3.59
C ARG A 12 19.96 -6.79 2.34
N LYS A 13 20.72 -7.14 1.29
CA LYS A 13 20.14 -7.72 0.08
C LYS A 13 19.44 -9.06 0.39
N ILE A 14 20.13 -9.98 1.07
CA ILE A 14 19.57 -11.29 1.45
C ILE A 14 18.33 -11.15 2.35
N LEU A 15 18.35 -10.21 3.29
CA LEU A 15 17.21 -9.95 4.19
C LEU A 15 16.01 -9.38 3.42
N LYS A 16 16.25 -8.42 2.51
CA LYS A 16 15.22 -7.85 1.65
C LYS A 16 14.60 -8.91 0.73
N ASP A 17 15.42 -9.74 0.09
CA ASP A 17 14.96 -10.81 -0.81
C ASP A 17 14.09 -11.86 -0.07
N ARG A 18 14.20 -11.94 1.26
CA ARG A 18 13.43 -12.85 2.12
C ARG A 18 12.28 -12.16 2.86
N GLY A 19 12.03 -10.88 2.61
CA GLY A 19 11.00 -10.11 3.32
C GLY A 19 11.25 -10.04 4.82
N LEU A 20 12.50 -9.93 5.26
CA LEU A 20 12.89 -9.86 6.67
C LEU A 20 13.63 -8.56 6.97
N VAL A 21 13.42 -8.02 8.16
CA VAL A 21 14.16 -6.89 8.73
C VAL A 21 14.72 -7.24 10.09
N ARG A 22 15.76 -6.54 10.52
CA ARG A 22 16.38 -6.78 11.82
C ARG A 22 15.69 -5.90 12.87
N ALA A 23 14.97 -6.53 13.79
CA ALA A 23 14.46 -5.88 14.98
C ALA A 23 15.52 -5.93 16.09
N GLY A 24 16.31 -4.86 16.23
CA GLY A 24 17.29 -4.71 17.31
C GLY A 24 18.50 -5.66 17.25
N LYS A 25 18.94 -6.16 18.42
CA LYS A 25 20.14 -7.03 18.54
C LYS A 25 19.80 -8.50 18.30
N GLY A 26 19.64 -8.86 17.02
CA GLY A 26 19.74 -10.28 16.58
C GLY A 26 18.43 -10.99 16.23
N HIS A 27 17.28 -10.36 16.45
CA HIS A 27 16.00 -10.91 15.99
C HIS A 27 15.69 -10.46 14.56
N LEU A 28 15.12 -11.38 13.77
CA LEU A 28 14.57 -11.10 12.45
C LEU A 28 13.06 -11.03 12.58
N GLU A 29 12.49 -9.94 12.11
CA GLU A 29 11.04 -9.76 12.01
C GLU A 29 10.65 -9.72 10.54
N PRO A 30 9.40 -10.08 10.19
CA PRO A 30 8.88 -9.81 8.87
C PRO A 30 9.09 -8.34 8.54
N ALA A 31 9.55 -8.07 7.32
CA ALA A 31 9.60 -6.71 6.81
C ALA A 31 8.19 -6.11 6.95
N PRO A 32 8.06 -4.88 7.46
CA PRO A 32 6.77 -4.19 7.41
C PRO A 32 6.28 -4.21 5.97
N ASP A 33 4.97 -4.38 5.79
CA ASP A 33 4.34 -4.39 4.47
C ASP A 33 4.90 -3.24 3.64
N GLU A 34 5.15 -3.52 2.35
CA GLU A 34 5.69 -2.53 1.42
C GLU A 34 4.94 -1.21 1.60
N PRO A 35 5.64 -0.05 1.49
CA PRO A 35 4.99 1.24 1.58
C PRO A 35 3.87 1.25 0.54
N GLY A 36 2.63 1.08 1.00
CA GLY A 36 1.49 1.00 0.10
C GLY A 36 1.46 2.25 -0.76
N ASP A 37 0.84 2.15 -1.93
CA ASP A 37 0.80 3.22 -2.93
C ASP A 37 0.61 4.60 -2.26
N PRO A 38 1.53 5.57 -2.47
CA PRO A 38 1.46 6.89 -1.85
C PRO A 38 0.17 7.64 -2.22
N ASN A 39 -0.48 7.27 -3.32
CA ASN A 39 -1.76 7.82 -3.74
C ASN A 39 -2.94 7.17 -3.00
N LYS A 40 -2.75 6.02 -2.35
CA LYS A 40 -3.80 5.36 -1.55
C LYS A 40 -3.84 5.89 -0.12
N THR A 41 -4.97 6.48 0.25
CA THR A 41 -5.27 6.89 1.63
C THR A 41 -5.43 5.67 2.54
N LEU A 42 -5.27 5.86 3.86
CA LEU A 42 -5.50 4.79 4.84
C LEU A 42 -6.90 4.18 4.71
N ALA A 43 -7.91 5.01 4.48
CA ALA A 43 -9.29 4.55 4.30
C ALA A 43 -9.43 3.62 3.08
N MET A 44 -8.77 3.95 1.96
CA MET A 44 -8.76 3.07 0.78
C MET A 44 -8.12 1.72 1.11
N ARG A 45 -6.96 1.71 1.76
CA ARG A 45 -6.24 0.47 2.13
C ARG A 45 -7.07 -0.40 3.07
N LEU A 46 -7.78 0.21 4.02
CA LEU A 46 -8.69 -0.51 4.91
C LEU A 46 -9.87 -1.13 4.16
N ILE A 47 -10.41 -0.42 3.17
CA ILE A 47 -11.47 -0.96 2.31
C ILE A 47 -10.95 -2.14 1.49
N GLU A 48 -9.76 -2.03 0.91
CA GLU A 48 -9.11 -3.13 0.18
C GLU A 48 -8.87 -4.34 1.07
N ALA A 49 -8.31 -4.13 2.26
CA ALA A 49 -8.09 -5.21 3.23
C ALA A 49 -9.40 -5.87 3.70
N ARG A 50 -10.48 -5.10 3.79
CA ARG A 50 -11.80 -5.60 4.21
C ARG A 50 -12.51 -6.38 3.10
N LEU A 51 -12.41 -5.91 1.85
CA LEU A 51 -13.18 -6.45 0.72
C LEU A 51 -12.37 -7.42 -0.14
N GLY A 52 -11.04 -7.45 0.00
CA GLY A 52 -10.15 -8.31 -0.79
C GLY A 52 -10.04 -7.90 -2.26
N VAL A 53 -10.51 -6.71 -2.64
CA VAL A 53 -10.51 -6.18 -4.00
C VAL A 53 -9.77 -4.84 -4.05
N MET A 54 -9.23 -4.49 -5.21
CA MET A 54 -8.52 -3.23 -5.40
C MET A 54 -9.50 -2.06 -5.42
N ILE A 55 -9.12 -0.96 -4.76
CA ILE A 55 -10.00 0.22 -4.69
C ILE A 55 -10.17 0.85 -6.07
N GLU A 56 -9.18 0.72 -6.96
CA GLU A 56 -9.26 1.20 -8.34
C GLU A 56 -10.38 0.52 -9.13
N GLU A 57 -10.57 -0.78 -8.96
CA GLU A 57 -11.60 -1.56 -9.64
C GLU A 57 -12.98 -1.11 -9.16
N LEU A 58 -13.18 -1.08 -7.84
CA LEU A 58 -14.38 -0.56 -7.20
C LEU A 58 -14.71 0.88 -7.60
N LEU A 59 -13.69 1.74 -7.66
CA LEU A 59 -13.88 3.13 -8.04
C LEU A 59 -14.11 3.28 -9.53
N SER A 60 -13.69 2.35 -10.38
CA SER A 60 -13.90 2.43 -11.83
C SER A 60 -15.27 1.91 -12.26
N GLU A 61 -15.86 1.02 -11.46
CA GLU A 61 -17.18 0.44 -11.73
C GLU A 61 -18.31 1.40 -11.31
N GLY A 62 -18.99 1.98 -12.32
CA GLY A 62 -20.21 2.74 -12.13
C GLY A 62 -20.04 4.25 -11.90
N SER A 63 -21.15 4.90 -11.54
CA SER A 63 -21.20 6.34 -11.27
C SER A 63 -20.68 6.69 -9.88
N LEU A 64 -20.28 7.96 -9.68
CA LEU A 64 -19.85 8.45 -8.36
C LEU A 64 -20.88 8.18 -7.26
N LYS A 65 -22.17 8.26 -7.61
CA LYS A 65 -23.29 8.07 -6.69
C LYS A 65 -23.45 6.62 -6.26
N GLU A 66 -23.38 5.68 -7.20
CA GLU A 66 -23.49 4.24 -6.90
C GLU A 66 -22.33 3.80 -5.99
N VAL A 67 -21.11 4.21 -6.33
CA VAL A 67 -19.92 3.87 -5.53
C VAL A 67 -19.99 4.51 -4.13
N ALA A 68 -20.48 5.74 -4.03
CA ALA A 68 -20.67 6.42 -2.76
C ALA A 68 -21.67 5.69 -1.85
N VAL A 69 -22.80 5.24 -2.41
CA VAL A 69 -23.81 4.46 -1.70
C VAL A 69 -23.24 3.12 -1.25
N LEU A 70 -22.53 2.40 -2.14
CA LEU A 70 -21.94 1.10 -1.85
C LEU A 70 -20.90 1.16 -0.72
N LEU A 71 -20.05 2.18 -0.72
CA LEU A 71 -19.01 2.37 0.29
C LEU A 71 -19.50 3.12 1.54
N GLY A 72 -20.73 3.64 1.53
CA GLY A 72 -21.28 4.44 2.63
C GLY A 72 -20.54 5.76 2.87
N ILE A 73 -19.97 6.35 1.82
CA ILE A 73 -19.21 7.61 1.88
C ILE A 73 -19.84 8.69 1.00
N LYS A 74 -19.40 9.94 1.15
CA LYS A 74 -19.89 11.06 0.32
C LYS A 74 -19.36 10.93 -1.12
N GLU A 75 -20.20 11.28 -2.11
CA GLU A 75 -19.80 11.35 -3.53
C GLU A 75 -18.58 12.24 -3.77
N SER A 76 -18.46 13.33 -3.00
CA SER A 76 -17.29 14.22 -3.06
C SER A 76 -15.99 13.54 -2.61
N THR A 77 -16.06 12.55 -1.72
CA THR A 77 -14.92 11.73 -1.33
C THR A 77 -14.51 10.80 -2.47
N VAL A 78 -15.47 10.10 -3.09
CA VAL A 78 -15.25 9.24 -4.26
C VAL A 78 -14.62 10.02 -5.41
N SER A 79 -15.12 11.23 -5.68
CA SER A 79 -14.58 12.12 -6.71
C SER A 79 -13.11 12.50 -6.46
N LYS A 80 -12.76 12.86 -5.21
CA LYS A 80 -11.37 13.14 -4.81
C LYS A 80 -10.47 11.91 -4.92
N TRP A 81 -11.01 10.74 -4.61
CA TRP A 81 -10.31 9.46 -4.68
C TRP A 81 -9.99 9.08 -6.12
N ARG A 82 -10.97 9.17 -7.04
CA ARG A 82 -10.73 8.97 -8.48
C ARG A 82 -9.68 9.92 -9.04
N LEU A 83 -9.75 11.21 -8.66
CA LEU A 83 -8.75 12.20 -9.08
C LEU A 83 -7.34 11.84 -8.58
N ARG A 84 -7.22 11.45 -7.30
CA ARG A 84 -5.94 11.09 -6.69
C ARG A 84 -5.30 9.86 -7.35
N LEU A 85 -6.12 8.91 -7.78
CA LEU A 85 -5.68 7.66 -8.42
C LEU A 85 -5.55 7.80 -9.95
N GLY A 86 -5.78 8.99 -10.52
CA GLY A 86 -5.69 9.20 -11.97
C GLY A 86 -6.79 8.50 -12.78
N LEU A 87 -7.91 8.13 -12.15
CA LEU A 87 -9.04 7.43 -12.78
C LEU A 87 -10.00 8.39 -13.53
N ARG A 88 -9.62 9.65 -13.66
CA ARG A 88 -10.40 10.69 -14.32
C ARG A 88 -9.59 11.21 -15.50
N LEU A 89 -10.09 10.99 -16.72
CA LEU A 89 -9.64 11.70 -17.93
C LEU A 89 -10.15 13.13 -17.90
#